data_AF-A0A7W6LX71-F1
#
_entry.id   AF-A0A7W6LX71-F1
#
_cell.length_a   1.000
_cell.length_b   1.000
_cell.length_c   1.000
_cell.angle_alpha   90.00
_cell.angle_beta   90.00
_cell.angle_gamma   90.00
#
_symmetry.space_group_name_H-M   'P 1'
#
loop_
_entity.id
_entity.type
_entity.pdbx_description
1 polymer ?
#
loop_
_entity_poly.entity_id
_entity_poly.type
_entity_poly.pdbx_seq_one_letter_code
_entity_poly.pdbx_strand_id
1 'polypeptide(L)'
;MTQTSFDLDADIVELTPFVPATETAPTIPLSELAFRADAWLPDETARLRAAFIDDCTMEEIAARLRRSRAAVATRIHDLGLRRNSRQAWSDWDDEELARCYAHESTATLAARLGRGVSALYARARLLGLSEPGSPPYSGWEDAQLRAGYAKGVPVAQIASLIGRPFAGVISRASALGLRHACQPDDWSDAEINRALELAATGARYVAIAEVLVAEGFPARNSRSLVQRLRKLGYGRGWGRPWIAEEDALLRHAYATGASLTPLRERLGRTPHSIRWRAEALGLRGSHVRRDGFRQGPVWTAEEEARLRADYGKVPTRQIAEALGRGVRAVLYHANHMGLVHGFMRAFSADEDRAIRNAWTYGVSMVDVAQALARDPAVIGKHATRLGCRFNDPARPTRGPKTRRANRPPVTLHSLLALDTAVPAGVDLPIAA
;
A
#
# COMPACT_ATOMS: atom_id res chain seq x y z
N MET A 1 20.66 -54.48 19.44
CA MET A 1 21.34 -53.17 19.55
C MET A 1 20.45 -52.26 20.38
N THR A 2 21.06 -51.72 21.43
CA THR A 2 20.50 -51.01 22.58
C THR A 2 19.83 -49.70 22.20
N GLN A 3 18.55 -49.52 22.55
CA GLN A 3 17.96 -48.20 22.73
C GLN A 3 18.30 -47.73 24.15
N THR A 4 19.16 -46.72 24.23
CA THR A 4 19.38 -45.91 25.42
C THR A 4 18.16 -45.02 25.65
N SER A 5 17.43 -45.35 26.71
CA SER A 5 16.42 -44.49 27.35
C SER A 5 17.06 -43.14 27.70
N PHE A 6 16.42 -42.04 27.30
CA PHE A 6 16.79 -40.73 27.82
C PHE A 6 16.40 -40.67 29.30
N ASP A 7 17.41 -40.50 30.13
CA ASP A 7 17.29 -40.20 31.54
C ASP A 7 16.78 -38.74 31.66
N LEU A 8 15.51 -38.60 32.02
CA LEU A 8 14.88 -37.32 32.32
C LEU A 8 14.59 -37.28 33.82
N ASP A 9 15.65 -37.23 34.62
CA ASP A 9 15.62 -36.76 36.02
C ASP A 9 15.27 -35.26 36.04
N ALA A 10 14.05 -34.93 35.63
CA ALA A 10 13.45 -33.63 35.87
C ALA A 10 12.55 -33.76 37.11
N ASP A 11 12.97 -33.16 38.21
CA ASP A 11 12.10 -32.96 39.37
C ASP A 11 10.86 -32.17 38.94
N ILE A 12 9.73 -32.87 38.80
CA ILE A 12 8.43 -32.26 38.56
C ILE A 12 8.02 -31.59 39.87
N VAL A 13 8.32 -30.30 39.99
CA VAL A 13 7.81 -29.47 41.08
C VAL A 13 6.43 -28.95 40.67
N GLU A 14 5.38 -29.50 41.29
CA GLU A 14 4.02 -29.00 41.15
C GLU A 14 3.93 -27.62 41.82
N LEU A 15 3.94 -26.55 41.01
CA LEU A 15 3.72 -25.20 41.53
C LEU A 15 2.26 -25.07 41.98
N THR A 16 2.07 -24.66 43.22
CA THR A 16 0.78 -24.56 43.94
C THR A 16 -0.31 -23.95 43.05
N PRO A 17 -1.55 -24.49 43.05
CA PRO A 17 -2.63 -23.97 42.23
C PRO A 17 -2.90 -22.50 42.54
N PHE A 18 -2.91 -21.66 41.51
CA PHE A 18 -3.34 -20.28 41.62
C PHE A 18 -4.85 -20.25 41.85
N VAL A 19 -5.25 -20.08 43.11
CA VAL A 19 -6.62 -19.75 43.48
C VAL A 19 -6.69 -18.22 43.49
N PRO A 20 -7.34 -17.57 42.51
CA PRO A 20 -7.48 -16.11 42.53
C PRO A 20 -8.21 -15.72 43.82
N ALA A 21 -7.63 -14.78 44.57
CA ALA A 21 -8.31 -14.22 45.72
C ALA A 21 -9.67 -13.69 45.29
N THR A 22 -10.69 -13.94 46.09
CA THR A 22 -12.05 -13.43 45.88
C THR A 22 -12.02 -11.90 46.03
N GLU A 23 -11.56 -11.20 45.01
CA GLU A 23 -11.74 -9.76 44.89
C GLU A 23 -13.23 -9.53 44.69
N THR A 24 -13.92 -9.21 45.78
CA THR A 24 -15.24 -8.56 45.76
C THR A 24 -15.07 -7.13 45.24
N ALA A 25 -14.65 -6.99 43.98
CA ALA A 25 -14.84 -5.77 43.23
C ALA A 25 -16.30 -5.75 42.77
N PRO A 26 -17.03 -4.62 42.89
CA PRO A 26 -18.38 -4.51 42.37
C PRO A 26 -18.35 -4.78 40.87
N THR A 27 -18.93 -5.90 40.44
CA THR A 27 -19.06 -6.27 39.05
C THR A 27 -20.07 -5.32 38.43
N ILE A 28 -19.57 -4.27 37.76
CA ILE A 28 -20.43 -3.42 36.94
C ILE A 28 -20.98 -4.34 35.84
N PRO A 29 -22.31 -4.54 35.74
CA PRO A 29 -22.86 -5.31 34.63
C PRO A 29 -22.41 -4.65 33.34
N LEU A 30 -21.79 -5.43 32.44
CA LEU A 30 -21.43 -4.97 31.11
C LEU A 30 -22.67 -4.33 30.49
N SER A 31 -22.55 -3.07 30.04
CA SER A 31 -23.65 -2.37 29.39
C SER A 31 -24.18 -3.25 28.24
N GLU A 32 -25.49 -3.52 28.22
CA GLU A 32 -26.11 -4.21 27.09
C GLU A 32 -25.76 -3.47 25.80
N LEU A 33 -24.95 -4.10 24.95
CA LEU A 33 -24.68 -3.60 23.60
C LEU A 33 -26.03 -3.54 22.89
N ALA A 34 -26.46 -2.34 22.52
CA ALA A 34 -27.71 -2.13 21.80
C ALA A 34 -27.80 -3.12 20.61
N PHE A 35 -28.78 -4.02 20.67
CA PHE A 35 -28.98 -5.04 19.65
C PHE A 35 -29.18 -4.37 18.30
N ARG A 36 -28.16 -4.50 17.45
CA ARG A 36 -28.19 -4.08 16.06
C ARG A 36 -28.69 -5.26 15.24
N ALA A 37 -29.84 -5.12 14.57
CA ALA A 37 -30.40 -6.19 13.74
C ALA A 37 -29.45 -6.64 12.62
N ASP A 38 -28.49 -5.79 12.24
CA ASP A 38 -27.40 -6.05 11.30
C ASP A 38 -26.13 -6.65 11.94
N ALA A 39 -26.03 -6.72 13.28
CA ALA A 39 -24.89 -7.30 13.96
C ALA A 39 -24.90 -8.82 13.88
N TRP A 40 -23.73 -9.39 13.58
CA TRP A 40 -23.49 -10.83 13.53
C TRP A 40 -22.89 -11.32 14.85
N LEU A 41 -23.56 -12.25 15.51
CA LEU A 41 -23.03 -12.88 16.72
C LEU A 41 -21.82 -13.78 16.38
N PRO A 42 -20.87 -13.97 17.33
CA PRO A 42 -19.75 -14.90 17.14
C PRO A 42 -20.22 -16.32 16.79
N ASP A 43 -21.27 -16.77 17.45
CA ASP A 43 -21.89 -18.08 17.27
C ASP A 43 -22.63 -18.20 15.92
N GLU A 44 -23.35 -17.15 15.48
CA GLU A 44 -23.89 -17.10 14.10
C GLU A 44 -22.77 -17.16 13.05
N THR A 45 -21.66 -16.47 13.30
CA THR A 45 -20.48 -16.50 12.42
C THR A 45 -19.84 -17.88 12.37
N ALA A 46 -19.78 -18.60 13.50
CA ALA A 46 -19.27 -19.97 13.59
C ALA A 46 -20.16 -20.96 12.83
N ARG A 47 -21.49 -20.88 13.02
CA ARG A 47 -22.45 -21.70 12.27
C ARG A 47 -22.42 -21.43 10.77
N LEU A 48 -22.28 -20.16 10.37
CA LEU A 48 -22.09 -19.81 8.96
C LEU A 48 -20.84 -20.49 8.40
N ARG A 49 -19.71 -20.43 9.12
CA ARG A 49 -18.46 -21.06 8.68
C ARG A 49 -18.59 -22.58 8.57
N ALA A 50 -19.22 -23.23 9.54
CA ALA A 50 -19.46 -24.67 9.52
C ALA A 50 -20.33 -25.06 8.31
N ALA A 51 -21.49 -24.42 8.14
CA ALA A 51 -22.38 -24.69 7.00
C ALA A 51 -21.73 -24.37 5.65
N PHE A 52 -20.83 -23.38 5.60
CA PHE A 52 -20.06 -23.05 4.40
C PHE A 52 -18.98 -24.11 4.09
N ILE A 53 -18.36 -24.70 5.11
CA ILE A 53 -17.42 -25.83 4.97
C ILE A 53 -18.15 -27.10 4.50
N ASP A 54 -19.35 -27.33 5.02
CA ASP A 54 -20.21 -28.47 4.68
C ASP A 54 -20.89 -28.33 3.30
N ASP A 55 -20.48 -27.33 2.50
CA ASP A 55 -20.96 -27.06 1.15
C ASP A 55 -22.49 -26.87 1.07
N CYS A 56 -23.11 -26.27 2.09
CA CYS A 56 -24.53 -25.87 2.05
C CYS A 56 -24.75 -24.70 1.07
N THR A 57 -25.95 -24.61 0.48
CA THR A 57 -26.36 -23.49 -0.36
C THR A 57 -26.53 -22.21 0.45
N MET A 58 -26.46 -21.04 -0.21
CA MET A 58 -26.70 -19.75 0.48
C MET A 58 -28.11 -19.68 1.06
N GLU A 59 -29.09 -20.31 0.42
CA GLU A 59 -30.49 -20.40 0.87
C GLU A 59 -30.63 -21.27 2.11
N GLU A 60 -29.98 -22.43 2.16
CA GLU A 60 -29.96 -23.28 3.35
C GLU A 60 -29.23 -22.60 4.52
N ILE A 61 -28.12 -21.90 4.25
CA ILE A 61 -27.41 -21.12 5.28
C ILE A 61 -28.31 -19.99 5.77
N ALA A 62 -29.00 -19.28 4.86
CA ALA A 62 -29.95 -18.23 5.20
C ALA A 62 -31.11 -18.76 6.06
N ALA A 63 -31.69 -19.90 5.70
CA ALA A 63 -32.74 -20.55 6.47
C ALA A 63 -32.26 -21.00 7.85
N ARG A 64 -31.10 -21.67 7.94
CA ARG A 64 -30.49 -22.14 9.20
C ARG A 64 -30.15 -20.99 10.15
N LEU A 65 -29.70 -19.86 9.61
CA LEU A 65 -29.35 -18.68 10.40
C LEU A 65 -30.53 -17.73 10.60
N ARG A 66 -31.69 -17.98 9.97
CA ARG A 66 -32.85 -17.08 9.91
C ARG A 66 -32.46 -15.65 9.48
N ARG A 67 -31.59 -15.56 8.48
CA ARG A 67 -31.12 -14.31 7.87
C ARG A 67 -31.52 -14.27 6.39
N SER A 68 -31.49 -13.09 5.78
CA SER A 68 -31.70 -12.98 4.33
C SER A 68 -30.50 -13.55 3.56
N ARG A 69 -30.74 -14.10 2.37
CA ARG A 69 -29.70 -14.57 1.44
C ARG A 69 -28.67 -13.48 1.14
N ALA A 70 -29.11 -12.23 1.00
CA ALA A 70 -28.22 -11.09 0.79
C ALA A 70 -27.30 -10.83 2.00
N ALA A 71 -27.82 -10.87 3.23
CA ALA A 71 -27.00 -10.68 4.43
C ALA A 71 -25.95 -11.79 4.60
N VAL A 72 -26.32 -13.04 4.31
CA VAL A 72 -25.39 -14.18 4.30
C VAL A 72 -24.30 -13.99 3.24
N ALA A 73 -24.66 -13.57 2.03
CA ALA A 73 -23.70 -13.31 0.96
C ALA A 73 -22.70 -12.20 1.32
N THR A 74 -23.19 -11.08 1.87
CA THR A 74 -22.33 -10.00 2.39
C THR A 74 -21.40 -10.51 3.48
N ARG A 75 -21.91 -11.31 4.42
CA ARG A 75 -21.07 -11.84 5.50
C ARG A 75 -20.00 -12.81 5.02
N ILE A 76 -20.32 -13.70 4.08
CA ILE A 76 -19.34 -14.60 3.43
C ILE A 76 -18.24 -13.77 2.75
N HIS A 77 -18.64 -12.69 2.06
CA HIS A 77 -17.72 -11.76 1.44
C HIS A 77 -16.79 -11.11 2.49
N ASP A 78 -17.35 -10.53 3.55
CA ASP A 78 -16.60 -9.83 4.60
C ASP A 78 -15.65 -10.75 5.36
N LEU A 79 -16.04 -12.01 5.56
CA LEU A 79 -15.20 -13.04 6.17
C LEU A 79 -14.13 -13.61 5.22
N GLY A 80 -14.14 -13.19 3.94
CA GLY A 80 -13.21 -13.67 2.92
C GLY A 80 -13.36 -15.16 2.61
N LEU A 81 -14.51 -15.77 2.91
CA LEU A 81 -14.74 -17.19 2.70
C LEU A 81 -14.83 -17.48 1.19
N ARG A 82 -14.07 -18.45 0.71
CA ARG A 82 -14.04 -18.89 -0.70
C ARG A 82 -13.99 -20.41 -0.74
N ARG A 83 -14.80 -21.04 -1.61
CA ARG A 83 -14.84 -22.50 -1.78
C ARG A 83 -14.53 -22.90 -3.22
N ASN A 84 -13.80 -24.00 -3.38
CA ASN A 84 -13.83 -24.83 -4.59
C ASN A 84 -15.01 -25.80 -4.42
N SER A 85 -16.23 -25.28 -4.55
CA SER A 85 -17.45 -26.02 -4.21
C SER A 85 -17.55 -27.33 -5.01
N ARG A 86 -17.94 -28.41 -4.32
CA ARG A 86 -18.18 -29.74 -4.91
C ARG A 86 -19.61 -29.86 -5.47
N GLN A 87 -20.48 -28.88 -5.17
CA GLN A 87 -21.82 -28.79 -5.75
C GLN A 87 -21.75 -28.82 -7.29
N ALA A 88 -22.69 -29.53 -7.90
CA ALA A 88 -22.91 -29.44 -9.34
C ALA A 88 -23.23 -27.98 -9.75
N TRP A 89 -22.97 -27.63 -11.00
CA TRP A 89 -23.43 -26.37 -11.57
C TRP A 89 -24.93 -26.48 -11.84
N SER A 90 -25.70 -25.50 -11.39
CA SER A 90 -27.12 -25.41 -11.71
C SER A 90 -27.35 -24.71 -13.04
N ASP A 91 -28.52 -24.90 -13.65
CA ASP A 91 -28.90 -24.20 -14.88
C ASP A 91 -28.91 -22.68 -14.67
N TRP A 92 -29.35 -22.22 -13.49
CA TRP A 92 -29.29 -20.81 -13.10
C TRP A 92 -27.86 -20.28 -13.03
N ASP A 93 -26.90 -21.05 -12.50
CA ASP A 93 -25.50 -20.65 -12.46
C ASP A 93 -24.93 -20.48 -13.87
N ASP A 94 -25.30 -21.36 -14.80
CA ASP A 94 -24.87 -21.31 -16.20
C ASP A 94 -25.49 -20.14 -16.95
N GLU A 95 -26.79 -19.87 -16.76
CA GLU A 95 -27.48 -18.71 -17.32
C GLU A 95 -26.89 -17.38 -16.82
N GLU A 96 -26.68 -17.28 -15.50
CA GLU A 96 -26.08 -16.08 -14.89
C GLU A 96 -24.62 -15.91 -15.34
N LEU A 97 -23.87 -17.01 -15.49
CA LEU A 97 -22.52 -16.98 -16.05
C LEU A 97 -22.56 -16.51 -17.52
N ALA A 98 -23.42 -17.07 -18.36
CA ALA A 98 -23.56 -16.66 -19.76
C ALA A 98 -23.93 -15.18 -19.92
N ARG A 99 -24.81 -14.66 -19.04
CA ARG A 99 -25.27 -13.28 -19.06
C ARG A 99 -24.18 -12.28 -18.65
N CYS A 100 -23.37 -12.62 -17.65
CA CYS A 100 -22.48 -11.65 -16.98
C CYS A 100 -21.00 -11.78 -17.36
N TYR A 101 -20.55 -12.92 -17.87
CA TYR A 101 -19.12 -13.23 -18.00
C TYR A 101 -18.33 -12.24 -18.87
N ALA A 102 -18.95 -11.70 -19.93
CA ALA A 102 -18.29 -10.77 -20.85
C ALA A 102 -18.23 -9.31 -20.35
N HIS A 103 -19.07 -8.95 -19.37
CA HIS A 103 -19.31 -7.54 -19.01
C HIS A 103 -19.00 -7.22 -17.54
N GLU A 104 -18.96 -8.23 -16.68
CA GLU A 104 -18.65 -8.07 -15.25
C GLU A 104 -17.28 -8.67 -14.92
N SER A 105 -16.66 -8.16 -13.85
CA SER A 105 -15.41 -8.76 -13.37
C SER A 105 -15.68 -10.17 -12.84
N THR A 106 -14.86 -11.14 -13.23
CA THR A 106 -14.99 -12.54 -12.79
C THR A 106 -14.93 -12.69 -11.27
N ALA A 107 -14.27 -11.77 -10.57
CA ALA A 107 -14.22 -11.74 -9.11
C ALA A 107 -15.58 -11.37 -8.49
N THR A 108 -16.29 -10.39 -9.07
CA THR A 108 -17.65 -10.02 -8.66
C THR A 108 -18.61 -11.17 -8.88
N LEU A 109 -18.53 -11.82 -10.05
CA LEU A 109 -19.37 -12.96 -10.39
C LEU A 109 -19.09 -14.17 -9.49
N ALA A 110 -17.82 -14.45 -9.20
CA ALA A 110 -17.40 -15.50 -8.28
C ALA A 110 -17.97 -15.29 -6.87
N ALA A 111 -17.97 -14.05 -6.37
CA ALA A 111 -18.58 -13.71 -5.09
C ALA A 111 -20.10 -13.93 -5.10
N ARG A 112 -20.79 -13.51 -6.17
CA ARG A 112 -22.25 -13.68 -6.34
C ARG A 112 -22.68 -15.14 -6.37
N LEU A 113 -21.94 -15.98 -7.10
CA LEU A 113 -22.19 -17.41 -7.22
C LEU A 113 -21.64 -18.22 -6.02
N GLY A 114 -20.86 -17.59 -5.13
CA GLY A 114 -20.21 -18.27 -4.02
C GLY A 114 -19.24 -19.37 -4.47
N ARG A 115 -18.55 -19.15 -5.59
CA ARG A 115 -17.60 -20.09 -6.21
C ARG A 115 -16.22 -19.45 -6.34
N GLY A 116 -15.18 -20.26 -6.51
CA GLY A 116 -13.84 -19.77 -6.82
C GLY A 116 -13.74 -19.24 -8.26
N VAL A 117 -12.95 -18.18 -8.47
CA VAL A 117 -12.71 -17.59 -9.80
C VAL A 117 -12.18 -18.63 -10.81
N SER A 118 -11.30 -19.54 -10.36
CA SER A 118 -10.80 -20.64 -11.21
C SER A 118 -11.88 -21.61 -11.66
N ALA A 119 -12.92 -21.85 -10.84
CA ALA A 119 -14.05 -22.71 -11.19
C ALA A 119 -14.92 -22.04 -12.27
N LEU A 120 -15.12 -20.72 -12.18
CA LEU A 120 -15.81 -19.95 -13.23
C LEU A 120 -15.06 -20.01 -14.57
N TYR A 121 -13.72 -19.84 -14.58
CA TYR A 121 -12.93 -20.01 -15.80
C TYR A 121 -13.07 -21.42 -16.40
N ALA A 122 -13.09 -22.45 -15.54
CA ALA A 122 -13.29 -23.82 -16.00
C ALA A 122 -14.68 -24.02 -16.60
N ARG A 123 -15.74 -23.54 -15.95
CA ARG A 123 -17.12 -23.67 -16.44
C ARG A 123 -17.37 -22.82 -17.68
N ALA A 124 -16.90 -21.58 -17.72
CA ALA A 124 -17.03 -20.71 -18.88
C ALA A 124 -16.39 -21.33 -20.13
N ARG A 125 -15.28 -22.07 -20.00
CA ARG A 125 -14.71 -22.84 -21.11
C ARG A 125 -15.62 -23.99 -21.56
N LEU A 126 -16.25 -24.72 -20.63
CA LEU A 126 -17.19 -25.79 -20.95
C LEU A 126 -18.47 -25.28 -21.62
N LEU A 127 -18.91 -24.08 -21.26
CA LEU A 127 -20.07 -23.40 -21.85
C LEU A 127 -19.74 -22.63 -23.14
N GLY A 128 -18.48 -22.63 -23.58
CA GLY A 128 -18.06 -21.89 -24.78
C GLY A 128 -18.11 -20.36 -24.62
N LEU A 129 -18.15 -19.85 -23.39
CA LEU A 129 -18.18 -18.41 -23.06
C LEU A 129 -16.79 -17.76 -23.05
N SER A 130 -15.73 -18.58 -23.01
CA SER A 130 -14.36 -18.08 -23.09
C SER A 130 -13.98 -17.83 -24.54
N GLU A 131 -13.32 -16.68 -24.78
CA GLU A 131 -12.63 -16.43 -26.04
C GLU A 131 -11.78 -17.65 -26.43
N PRO A 132 -11.78 -18.06 -27.72
CA PRO A 132 -10.97 -19.16 -28.18
C PRO A 132 -9.51 -18.91 -27.78
N GLY A 133 -8.87 -19.95 -27.23
CA GLY A 133 -7.48 -19.86 -26.78
C GLY A 133 -6.57 -19.33 -27.89
N SER A 134 -5.44 -18.72 -27.51
CA SER A 134 -4.45 -18.29 -28.49
C SER A 134 -4.10 -19.44 -29.44
N PRO A 135 -3.90 -19.16 -30.75
CA PRO A 135 -3.52 -20.18 -31.72
C PRO A 135 -2.32 -21.01 -31.22
N PRO A 136 -2.24 -22.29 -31.58
CA PRO A 136 -1.12 -23.13 -31.18
C PRO A 136 0.21 -22.50 -31.61
N TYR A 137 1.26 -22.79 -30.85
CA TYR A 137 2.61 -22.37 -31.20
C TYR A 137 3.05 -23.07 -32.49
N SER A 138 3.52 -22.28 -33.43
CA SER A 138 4.10 -22.73 -34.69
C SER A 138 5.51 -23.29 -34.49
N GLY A 139 5.99 -24.08 -35.45
CA GLY A 139 7.35 -24.61 -35.44
C GLY A 139 8.43 -23.52 -35.45
N TRP A 140 8.15 -22.38 -36.11
CA TRP A 140 9.05 -21.22 -36.09
C TRP A 140 9.14 -20.61 -34.70
N GLU A 141 8.02 -20.43 -34.00
CA GLU A 141 8.01 -19.91 -32.63
C GLU A 141 8.77 -20.83 -31.67
N ASP A 142 8.54 -22.14 -31.75
CA ASP A 142 9.28 -23.11 -30.94
C ASP A 142 10.79 -23.07 -31.24
N ALA A 143 11.19 -22.86 -32.49
CA ALA A 143 12.59 -22.67 -32.87
C ALA A 143 13.19 -21.39 -32.26
N GLN A 144 12.45 -20.27 -32.26
CA GLN A 144 12.87 -19.04 -31.59
C GLN A 144 12.99 -19.23 -30.07
N LEU A 145 12.07 -19.97 -29.45
CA LEU A 145 12.14 -20.32 -28.03
C LEU A 145 13.40 -21.12 -27.72
N ARG A 146 13.69 -22.19 -28.49
CA ARG A 146 14.89 -23.02 -28.31
C ARG A 146 16.17 -22.19 -28.44
N ALA A 147 16.29 -21.41 -29.51
CA ALA A 147 17.48 -20.59 -29.76
C ALA A 147 17.65 -19.47 -28.73
N GLY A 148 16.55 -18.79 -28.38
CA GLY A 148 16.56 -17.70 -27.40
C GLY A 148 16.91 -18.17 -26.00
N TYR A 149 16.33 -19.29 -25.54
CA TYR A 149 16.65 -19.87 -24.24
C TYR A 149 18.10 -20.36 -24.15
N ALA A 150 18.60 -21.01 -25.21
CA ALA A 150 19.99 -21.46 -25.29
C ALA A 150 21.00 -20.30 -25.28
N LYS A 151 20.65 -19.16 -25.90
CA LYS A 151 21.48 -17.94 -25.91
C LYS A 151 21.29 -17.05 -24.68
N GLY A 152 20.37 -17.38 -23.79
CA GLY A 152 20.07 -16.59 -22.59
C GLY A 152 19.37 -15.25 -22.88
N VAL A 153 18.68 -15.14 -24.02
CA VAL A 153 17.94 -13.92 -24.40
C VAL A 153 16.79 -13.69 -23.40
N PRO A 154 16.62 -12.47 -22.86
CA PRO A 154 15.52 -12.18 -21.93
C PRO A 154 14.16 -12.64 -22.46
N VAL A 155 13.42 -13.41 -21.67
CA VAL A 155 12.13 -13.99 -22.08
C VAL A 155 11.13 -12.92 -22.57
N ALA A 156 11.18 -11.71 -22.01
CA ALA A 156 10.37 -10.59 -22.48
C ALA A 156 10.70 -10.17 -23.92
N GLN A 157 11.97 -10.22 -24.33
CA GLN A 157 12.38 -9.95 -25.71
C GLN A 157 11.94 -11.07 -26.65
N ILE A 158 12.05 -12.34 -26.22
CA ILE A 158 11.53 -13.47 -26.99
C ILE A 158 10.02 -13.33 -27.20
N ALA A 159 9.29 -12.95 -26.15
CA ALA A 159 7.85 -12.70 -26.20
C ALA A 159 7.47 -11.60 -27.18
N SER A 160 8.19 -10.47 -27.15
CA SER A 160 8.00 -9.39 -28.12
C SER A 160 8.34 -9.82 -29.55
N LEU A 161 9.41 -10.60 -29.75
CA LEU A 161 9.85 -11.07 -31.07
C LEU A 161 8.79 -11.95 -31.75
N ILE A 162 8.16 -12.85 -31.00
CA ILE A 162 7.18 -13.79 -31.55
C ILE A 162 5.73 -13.29 -31.43
N GLY A 163 5.51 -12.11 -30.83
CA GLY A 163 4.16 -11.54 -30.65
C GLY A 163 3.28 -12.32 -29.68
N ARG A 164 3.86 -12.97 -28.66
CA ARG A 164 3.11 -13.75 -27.66
C ARG A 164 3.20 -13.12 -26.27
N PRO A 165 2.18 -13.31 -25.42
CA PRO A 165 2.23 -12.83 -24.04
C PRO A 165 3.34 -13.54 -23.26
N PHE A 166 4.03 -12.78 -22.40
CA PHE A 166 5.16 -13.25 -21.60
C PHE A 166 4.87 -14.56 -20.85
N ALA A 167 3.70 -14.67 -20.20
CA ALA A 167 3.30 -15.87 -19.48
C ALA A 167 3.10 -17.09 -20.41
N GLY A 168 2.57 -16.87 -21.62
CA GLY A 168 2.42 -17.92 -22.62
C GLY A 168 3.77 -18.48 -23.07
N VAL A 169 4.75 -17.61 -23.30
CA VAL A 169 6.12 -18.03 -23.66
C VAL A 169 6.76 -18.88 -22.57
N ILE A 170 6.62 -18.49 -21.30
CA ILE A 170 7.13 -19.30 -20.17
C ILE A 170 6.46 -20.67 -20.14
N SER A 171 5.13 -20.70 -20.28
CA SER A 171 4.36 -21.95 -20.27
C SER A 171 4.78 -22.87 -21.43
N ARG A 172 4.93 -22.31 -22.65
CA ARG A 172 5.38 -23.08 -23.82
C ARG A 172 6.81 -23.58 -23.66
N ALA A 173 7.73 -22.74 -23.18
CA ALA A 173 9.10 -23.15 -22.94
C ALA A 173 9.18 -24.27 -21.90
N SER A 174 8.35 -24.22 -20.85
CA SER A 174 8.22 -25.30 -19.86
C SER A 174 7.72 -26.60 -20.49
N ALA A 175 6.68 -26.53 -21.33
CA ALA A 175 6.15 -27.69 -22.05
C ALA A 175 7.16 -28.31 -23.04
N LEU A 176 8.05 -27.50 -23.60
CA LEU A 176 9.18 -27.95 -24.43
C LEU A 176 10.39 -28.43 -23.62
N GLY A 177 10.33 -28.39 -22.29
CA GLY A 177 11.44 -28.77 -21.41
C GLY A 177 12.64 -27.82 -21.45
N LEU A 178 12.47 -26.60 -21.97
CA LEU A 178 13.57 -25.65 -22.14
C LEU A 178 14.03 -25.08 -20.78
N ARG A 179 15.34 -24.92 -20.66
CA ARG A 179 16.00 -24.23 -19.55
C ARG A 179 16.70 -23.00 -20.09
N HIS A 180 16.58 -21.90 -19.37
CA HIS A 180 17.20 -20.66 -19.78
C HIS A 180 18.68 -20.72 -19.42
N ALA A 181 19.58 -20.28 -20.32
CA ALA A 181 21.03 -20.38 -20.10
C ALA A 181 21.52 -19.71 -18.81
N CYS A 182 20.77 -18.74 -18.26
CA CYS A 182 21.08 -18.10 -16.97
C CYS A 182 20.56 -18.86 -15.72
N GLN A 183 20.01 -20.07 -15.92
CA GLN A 183 19.54 -20.97 -14.88
C GLN A 183 19.96 -22.43 -15.18
N PRO A 184 21.27 -22.75 -15.19
CA PRO A 184 21.71 -24.15 -15.18
C PRO A 184 21.20 -24.89 -13.92
N ASP A 185 21.06 -26.22 -13.96
CA ASP A 185 20.59 -27.01 -12.80
C ASP A 185 21.73 -27.33 -11.80
N ASP A 186 22.98 -27.28 -12.25
CA ASP A 186 24.19 -27.69 -11.55
C ASP A 186 24.83 -26.53 -10.78
N TRP A 187 24.48 -26.35 -9.51
CA TRP A 187 25.27 -25.49 -8.62
C TRP A 187 26.51 -26.27 -8.19
N SER A 188 27.69 -25.85 -8.62
CA SER A 188 28.93 -26.46 -8.13
C SER A 188 29.23 -26.00 -6.70
N ASP A 189 29.86 -26.86 -5.89
CA ASP A 189 30.24 -26.50 -4.52
C ASP A 189 31.21 -25.31 -4.51
N ALA A 190 32.11 -25.23 -5.49
CA ALA A 190 33.02 -24.10 -5.67
C ALA A 190 32.27 -22.78 -5.94
N GLU A 191 31.27 -22.79 -6.83
CA GLU A 191 30.42 -21.62 -7.14
C GLU A 191 29.68 -21.15 -5.88
N ILE A 192 29.14 -22.09 -5.12
CA ILE A 192 28.37 -21.82 -3.91
C ILE A 192 29.24 -21.28 -2.77
N ASN A 193 30.38 -21.91 -2.52
CA ASN A 193 31.31 -21.47 -1.49
C ASN A 193 31.79 -20.06 -1.79
N ARG A 194 32.15 -19.79 -3.05
CA ARG A 194 32.57 -18.46 -3.48
C ARG A 194 31.45 -17.43 -3.38
N ALA A 195 30.23 -17.81 -3.75
CA ALA A 195 29.05 -16.96 -3.56
C ALA A 195 28.80 -16.62 -2.08
N LEU A 196 29.00 -17.58 -1.17
CA LEU A 196 28.86 -17.37 0.28
C LEU A 196 29.93 -16.43 0.83
N GLU A 197 31.18 -16.57 0.41
CA GLU A 197 32.28 -15.65 0.76
C GLU A 197 31.96 -14.21 0.34
N LEU A 198 31.61 -14.02 -0.93
CA LEU A 198 31.23 -12.71 -1.48
C LEU A 198 29.96 -12.16 -0.81
N ALA A 199 29.04 -13.05 -0.42
CA ALA A 199 27.87 -12.63 0.32
C ALA A 199 28.23 -12.21 1.76
N ALA A 200 29.18 -12.86 2.42
CA ALA A 200 29.63 -12.50 3.77
C ALA A 200 30.25 -11.09 3.84
N THR A 201 30.87 -10.60 2.76
CA THR A 201 31.45 -9.23 2.70
C THR A 201 30.42 -8.10 2.62
N GLY A 202 29.14 -8.43 2.44
CA GLY A 202 28.10 -7.40 2.26
C GLY A 202 27.88 -6.96 0.81
N ALA A 203 28.53 -7.57 -0.18
CA ALA A 203 28.32 -7.27 -1.61
C ALA A 203 26.86 -7.50 -2.07
N ARG A 204 26.32 -6.69 -2.99
CA ARG A 204 24.94 -6.89 -3.48
C ARG A 204 24.87 -8.16 -4.35
N TYR A 205 23.77 -8.92 -4.29
CA TYR A 205 23.61 -10.17 -5.06
C TYR A 205 23.83 -10.03 -6.58
N VAL A 206 23.55 -8.85 -7.15
CA VAL A 206 23.85 -8.56 -8.57
C VAL A 206 25.36 -8.50 -8.80
N ALA A 207 26.09 -7.77 -7.96
CA ALA A 207 27.55 -7.69 -8.02
C ALA A 207 28.21 -9.06 -7.73
N ILE A 208 27.64 -9.86 -6.83
CA ILE A 208 28.12 -11.24 -6.60
C ILE A 208 27.98 -12.06 -7.88
N ALA A 209 26.83 -12.00 -8.55
CA ALA A 209 26.63 -12.73 -9.80
C ALA A 209 27.59 -12.27 -10.92
N GLU A 210 27.87 -10.96 -11.02
CA GLU A 210 28.84 -10.41 -11.98
C GLU A 210 30.27 -10.90 -11.68
N VAL A 211 30.69 -10.91 -10.42
CA VAL A 211 32.00 -11.41 -9.99
C VAL A 211 32.13 -12.91 -10.28
N LEU A 212 31.11 -13.71 -9.96
CA LEU A 212 31.12 -15.15 -10.25
C LEU A 212 31.28 -15.41 -11.76
N VAL A 213 30.60 -14.65 -12.61
CA VAL A 213 30.75 -14.75 -14.07
C VAL A 213 32.16 -14.36 -14.52
N ALA A 214 32.72 -13.28 -13.96
CA ALA A 214 34.09 -12.87 -14.27
C ALA A 214 35.13 -13.91 -13.82
N GLU A 215 34.84 -14.66 -12.75
CA GLU A 215 35.65 -15.77 -12.23
C GLU A 215 35.43 -17.09 -13.01
N GLY A 216 34.59 -17.08 -14.05
CA GLY A 216 34.36 -18.23 -14.94
C GLY A 216 33.23 -19.16 -14.54
N PHE A 217 32.44 -18.81 -13.51
CA PHE A 217 31.24 -19.56 -13.15
C PHE A 217 30.07 -19.26 -14.11
N PRO A 218 29.08 -20.17 -14.21
CA PRO A 218 27.92 -19.95 -15.06
C PRO A 218 27.16 -18.67 -14.69
N ALA A 219 26.64 -17.97 -15.71
CA ALA A 219 25.80 -16.80 -15.46
C ALA A 219 24.51 -17.20 -14.73
N ARG A 220 24.28 -16.64 -13.53
CA ARG A 220 23.07 -16.90 -12.73
C ARG A 220 22.19 -15.66 -12.61
N ASN A 221 20.89 -15.88 -12.58
CA ASN A 221 19.95 -14.87 -12.11
C ASN A 221 20.19 -14.55 -10.63
N SER A 222 20.31 -13.26 -10.26
CA SER A 222 20.43 -12.83 -8.86
C SER A 222 19.32 -13.40 -7.95
N ARG A 223 18.09 -13.59 -8.47
CA ARG A 223 17.00 -14.22 -7.70
C ARG A 223 17.23 -15.72 -7.46
N SER A 224 17.77 -16.47 -8.43
CA SER A 224 18.08 -17.90 -8.22
C SER A 224 19.24 -18.05 -7.24
N LEU A 225 20.26 -17.18 -7.33
CA LEU A 225 21.35 -17.09 -6.36
C LEU A 225 20.82 -16.83 -4.93
N VAL A 226 19.93 -15.85 -4.77
CA VAL A 226 19.30 -15.55 -3.46
C VAL A 226 18.55 -16.77 -2.92
N GLN A 227 17.76 -17.45 -3.75
CA GLN A 227 17.01 -18.63 -3.32
C GLN A 227 17.93 -19.78 -2.93
N ARG A 228 19.01 -20.00 -3.68
CA ARG A 228 20.00 -21.05 -3.40
C ARG A 228 20.75 -20.77 -2.10
N LEU A 229 21.25 -19.55 -1.91
CA LEU A 229 21.92 -19.14 -0.67
C LEU A 229 21.00 -19.25 0.55
N ARG A 230 19.71 -18.93 0.41
CA ARG A 230 18.70 -19.13 1.48
C ARG A 230 18.50 -20.59 1.84
N LYS A 231 18.46 -21.49 0.86
CA LYS A 231 18.38 -22.95 1.12
C LYS A 231 19.60 -23.46 1.89
N LEU A 232 20.74 -22.81 1.73
CA LEU A 232 21.99 -23.09 2.46
C LEU A 232 22.11 -22.32 3.78
N GLY A 233 21.03 -21.66 4.23
CA GLY A 233 20.98 -20.95 5.51
C GLY A 233 21.51 -19.51 5.49
N TYR A 234 21.99 -19.01 4.34
CA TYR A 234 22.45 -17.63 4.22
C TYR A 234 21.29 -16.66 3.93
N GLY A 235 21.10 -15.66 4.79
CA GLY A 235 20.03 -14.65 4.65
C GLY A 235 20.41 -13.26 5.19
N ARG A 236 20.20 -12.21 4.39
CA ARG A 236 20.44 -10.80 4.77
C ARG A 236 19.29 -10.18 5.55
N GLY A 237 18.97 -10.75 6.71
CA GLY A 237 18.10 -10.12 7.70
C GLY A 237 16.59 -10.34 7.52
N TRP A 238 16.18 -11.33 6.73
CA TRP A 238 14.94 -12.06 6.96
C TRP A 238 15.32 -13.52 7.22
N GLY A 239 15.19 -13.97 8.47
CA GLY A 239 15.45 -15.36 8.86
C GLY A 239 16.86 -15.73 9.34
N ARG A 240 17.85 -14.80 9.35
CA ARG A 240 19.14 -15.08 10.02
C ARG A 240 18.92 -15.04 11.55
N PRO A 241 19.26 -16.11 12.31
CA PRO A 241 19.12 -16.11 13.76
C PRO A 241 20.00 -15.02 14.39
N TRP A 242 19.56 -14.43 15.48
CA TRP A 242 20.37 -13.50 16.27
C TRP A 242 21.31 -14.28 17.16
N ILE A 243 22.60 -13.96 17.13
CA ILE A 243 23.61 -14.55 18.01
C ILE A 243 23.79 -13.69 19.27
N ALA A 244 24.35 -14.28 20.33
CA ALA A 244 24.50 -13.63 21.63
C ALA A 244 25.34 -12.33 21.55
N GLU A 245 26.35 -12.31 20.67
CA GLU A 245 27.22 -11.16 20.44
C GLU A 245 26.46 -10.00 19.80
N GLU A 246 25.54 -10.28 18.86
CA GLU A 246 24.71 -9.25 18.24
C GLU A 246 23.72 -8.64 19.24
N ASP A 247 23.15 -9.48 20.11
CA ASP A 247 22.29 -9.00 21.19
C ASP A 247 23.09 -8.19 22.22
N ALA A 248 24.32 -8.60 22.54
CA ALA A 248 25.21 -7.85 23.43
C ALA A 248 25.57 -6.47 22.85
N LEU A 249 25.88 -6.40 21.56
CA LEU A 249 26.12 -5.13 20.86
C LEU A 249 24.87 -4.24 20.86
N LEU A 250 23.68 -4.83 20.66
CA LEU A 250 22.42 -4.10 20.70
C LEU A 250 22.12 -3.59 22.11
N ARG A 251 22.26 -4.42 23.15
CA ARG A 251 22.11 -4.00 24.56
C ARG A 251 23.09 -2.90 24.93
N HIS A 252 24.36 -3.05 24.56
CA HIS A 252 25.39 -2.04 24.83
C HIS A 252 25.06 -0.71 24.16
N ALA A 253 24.65 -0.72 22.89
CA ALA A 253 24.29 0.51 22.20
C ALA A 253 23.07 1.20 22.83
N TYR A 254 22.09 0.42 23.31
CA TYR A 254 20.95 0.97 24.04
C TYR A 254 21.32 1.54 25.41
N ALA A 255 22.16 0.84 26.17
CA ALA A 255 22.62 1.27 27.50
C ALA A 255 23.50 2.54 27.45
N THR A 256 24.38 2.63 26.46
CA THR A 256 25.30 3.76 26.27
C THR A 256 24.69 4.92 25.49
N GLY A 257 23.48 4.75 24.94
CA GLY A 257 22.87 5.72 24.03
C GLY A 257 23.66 5.92 22.73
N ALA A 258 24.48 4.93 22.34
CA ALA A 258 25.32 4.99 21.15
C ALA A 258 24.49 4.97 19.86
N SER A 259 25.03 5.59 18.80
CA SER A 259 24.40 5.57 17.50
C SER A 259 24.24 4.14 16.97
N LEU A 260 23.01 3.75 16.64
CA LEU A 260 22.73 2.46 16.00
C LEU A 260 23.06 2.46 14.50
N THR A 261 23.51 3.59 13.91
CA THR A 261 23.88 3.66 12.48
C THR A 261 25.18 2.89 12.19
N PRO A 262 26.30 3.12 12.91
CA PRO A 262 27.47 2.25 12.85
C PRO A 262 27.13 0.79 13.21
N LEU A 263 26.22 0.59 14.19
CA LEU A 263 25.78 -0.74 14.56
C LEU A 263 25.04 -1.45 13.41
N ARG A 264 24.19 -0.74 12.67
CA ARG A 264 23.48 -1.28 11.50
C ARG A 264 24.46 -1.76 10.42
N GLU A 265 25.49 -0.97 10.15
CA GLU A 265 26.53 -1.33 9.19
C GLU A 265 27.34 -2.53 9.68
N ARG A 266 27.75 -2.52 10.96
CA ARG A 266 28.48 -3.62 11.60
C ARG A 266 27.69 -4.93 11.65
N LEU A 267 26.39 -4.87 11.93
CA LEU A 267 25.51 -6.04 11.99
C LEU A 267 25.08 -6.53 10.59
N GLY A 268 25.15 -5.67 9.56
CA GLY A 268 24.65 -5.99 8.22
C GLY A 268 23.13 -6.27 8.19
N ARG A 269 22.39 -5.82 9.20
CA ARG A 269 20.95 -6.06 9.38
C ARG A 269 20.14 -4.88 8.86
N THR A 270 18.92 -5.14 8.39
CA THR A 270 17.99 -4.07 8.01
C THR A 270 17.52 -3.29 9.25
N PRO A 271 17.17 -2.00 9.12
CA PRO A 271 16.62 -1.21 10.24
C PRO A 271 15.38 -1.84 10.87
N HIS A 272 14.60 -2.58 10.07
CA HIS A 272 13.39 -3.25 10.52
C HIS A 272 13.71 -4.49 11.38
N SER A 273 14.71 -5.28 10.97
CA SER A 273 15.20 -6.44 11.74
C SER A 273 15.78 -6.02 13.09
N ILE A 274 16.58 -4.95 13.13
CA ILE A 274 17.17 -4.44 14.38
C ILE A 274 16.06 -3.97 15.32
N ARG A 275 15.07 -3.22 14.81
CA ARG A 275 13.93 -2.76 15.60
C ARG A 275 13.15 -3.92 16.22
N TRP A 276 12.84 -4.96 15.43
CA TRP A 276 12.11 -6.13 15.93
C TRP A 276 12.91 -6.89 16.99
N ARG A 277 14.23 -6.99 16.83
CA ARG A 277 15.05 -7.62 17.87
C ARG A 277 15.12 -6.78 19.13
N ALA A 278 15.31 -5.46 19.01
CA ALA A 278 15.29 -4.56 20.15
C ALA A 278 13.98 -4.67 20.93
N GLU A 279 12.86 -4.85 20.24
CA GLU A 279 11.54 -5.10 20.85
C GLU A 279 11.49 -6.45 21.56
N ALA A 280 11.96 -7.53 20.92
CA ALA A 280 12.06 -8.85 21.53
C ALA A 280 13.00 -8.91 22.76
N LEU A 281 14.04 -8.06 22.79
CA LEU A 281 14.95 -7.92 23.92
C LEU A 281 14.44 -6.93 24.99
N GLY A 282 13.25 -6.36 24.83
CA GLY A 282 12.69 -5.38 25.78
C GLY A 282 13.43 -4.03 25.81
N LEU A 283 14.23 -3.73 24.79
CA LEU A 283 15.03 -2.50 24.70
C LEU A 283 14.23 -1.29 24.16
N ARG A 284 12.99 -1.49 23.70
CA ARG A 284 12.18 -0.38 23.21
C ARG A 284 11.91 0.64 24.33
N GLY A 285 12.25 1.90 24.07
CA GLY A 285 12.04 3.00 25.02
C GLY A 285 13.13 3.16 26.07
N SER A 286 14.10 2.23 26.17
CA SER A 286 15.24 2.35 27.11
C SER A 286 16.40 3.17 26.57
N HIS A 287 16.42 3.44 25.26
CA HIS A 287 17.44 4.29 24.65
C HIS A 287 17.27 5.74 25.11
N VAL A 288 18.38 6.41 25.45
CA VAL A 288 18.42 7.82 25.92
C VAL A 288 17.63 8.77 24.99
N ARG A 289 17.65 8.49 23.68
CA ARG A 289 16.83 9.19 22.67
C ARG A 289 15.52 8.43 22.40
N ARG A 290 14.58 8.46 23.35
CA ARG A 290 13.25 7.82 23.25
C ARG A 290 12.52 8.14 21.94
N ASP A 291 12.67 9.38 21.47
CA ASP A 291 12.02 9.91 20.26
C ASP A 291 12.94 9.95 19.02
N GLY A 292 14.23 9.66 19.18
CA GLY A 292 15.28 10.12 18.26
C GLY A 292 16.05 9.05 17.49
N PHE A 293 15.43 7.90 17.16
CA PHE A 293 16.04 6.93 16.22
C PHE A 293 15.48 7.05 14.79
N ARG A 294 14.26 7.60 14.62
CA ARG A 294 13.63 7.70 13.30
C ARG A 294 13.49 9.10 12.73
N GLN A 295 13.67 10.17 13.50
CA GLN A 295 13.54 11.53 12.99
C GLN A 295 14.33 12.52 13.85
N GLY A 296 15.51 12.93 13.37
CA GLY A 296 16.22 14.13 13.82
C GLY A 296 16.50 14.27 15.33
N PRO A 297 17.06 15.42 15.75
CA PRO A 297 17.09 15.83 17.15
C PRO A 297 15.65 15.96 17.70
N VAL A 298 15.47 15.87 19.02
CA VAL A 298 14.17 16.14 19.67
C VAL A 298 13.78 17.60 19.40
N TRP A 299 12.50 17.88 19.15
CA TRP A 299 12.02 19.26 18.97
C TRP A 299 12.00 19.99 20.31
N THR A 300 12.64 21.16 20.39
CA THR A 300 12.59 21.99 21.60
C THR A 300 11.37 22.90 21.59
N ALA A 301 10.98 23.40 22.77
CA ALA A 301 9.87 24.35 22.89
C ALA A 301 10.11 25.63 22.06
N GLU A 302 11.36 26.08 21.96
CA GLU A 302 11.76 27.23 21.14
C GLU A 302 11.59 26.94 19.64
N GLU A 303 12.00 25.74 19.19
CA GLU A 303 11.82 25.33 17.78
C GLU A 303 10.34 25.19 17.43
N GLU A 304 9.51 24.67 18.34
CA GLU A 304 8.06 24.57 18.14
C GLU A 304 7.38 25.94 18.15
N ALA A 305 7.80 26.85 19.02
CA ALA A 305 7.32 28.23 19.04
C ALA A 305 7.67 28.95 17.73
N ARG A 306 8.91 28.77 17.25
CA ARG A 306 9.37 29.30 15.96
C ARG A 306 8.58 28.71 14.80
N LEU A 307 8.40 27.38 14.77
CA LEU A 307 7.62 26.72 13.74
C LEU A 307 6.17 27.22 13.73
N ARG A 308 5.53 27.38 14.89
CA ARG A 308 4.17 27.94 14.97
C ARG A 308 4.10 29.39 14.49
N ALA A 309 5.12 30.20 14.74
CA ALA A 309 5.17 31.59 14.31
C ALA A 309 5.34 31.73 12.78
N ASP A 310 6.18 30.87 12.18
CA ASP A 310 6.68 31.03 10.82
C ASP A 310 5.99 30.14 9.80
N TYR A 311 5.43 28.99 10.21
CA TYR A 311 4.85 28.01 9.30
C TYR A 311 3.64 28.58 8.53
N GLY A 312 3.76 28.63 7.20
CA GLY A 312 2.76 29.25 6.33
C GLY A 312 3.00 30.74 6.03
N LYS A 313 3.96 31.39 6.71
CA LYS A 313 4.40 32.77 6.43
C LYS A 313 5.78 32.83 5.78
N VAL A 314 6.68 31.95 6.22
CA VAL A 314 8.05 31.81 5.71
C VAL A 314 8.13 30.54 4.84
N PRO A 315 8.88 30.54 3.72
CA PRO A 315 9.11 29.33 2.94
C PRO A 315 9.67 28.20 3.82
N THR A 316 9.07 27.02 3.77
CA THR A 316 9.43 25.88 4.64
C THR A 316 10.91 25.49 4.54
N ARG A 317 11.58 25.77 3.41
CA ARG A 317 13.03 25.58 3.25
C ARG A 317 13.85 26.51 4.13
N GLN A 318 13.48 27.79 4.23
CA GLN A 318 14.16 28.75 5.11
C GLN A 318 13.91 28.42 6.58
N ILE A 319 12.71 27.96 6.93
CA ILE A 319 12.41 27.44 8.28
C ILE A 319 13.31 26.23 8.59
N ALA A 320 13.47 25.31 7.62
CA ALA A 320 14.31 24.14 7.78
C ALA A 320 15.80 24.50 7.96
N GLU A 321 16.32 25.45 7.18
CA GLU A 321 17.68 25.97 7.33
C GLU A 321 17.89 26.67 8.69
N ALA A 322 16.96 27.54 9.09
CA ALA A 322 17.03 28.25 10.37
C ALA A 322 16.99 27.31 11.59
N LEU A 323 16.25 26.19 11.48
CA LEU A 323 16.18 25.17 12.52
C LEU A 323 17.28 24.10 12.40
N GLY A 324 18.14 24.15 11.38
CA GLY A 324 19.14 23.11 11.13
C GLY A 324 18.53 21.72 10.87
N ARG A 325 17.33 21.65 10.31
CA ARG A 325 16.54 20.41 10.11
C ARG A 325 16.24 20.16 8.64
N GLY A 326 15.91 18.91 8.31
CA GLY A 326 15.44 18.57 6.97
C GLY A 326 14.01 19.06 6.72
N VAL A 327 13.71 19.52 5.50
CA VAL A 327 12.37 20.01 5.10
C VAL A 327 11.24 19.02 5.44
N ARG A 328 11.49 17.72 5.26
CA ARG A 328 10.51 16.66 5.60
C ARG A 328 10.25 16.55 7.10
N ALA A 329 11.25 16.78 7.95
CA ALA A 329 11.08 16.76 9.40
C ALA A 329 10.22 17.95 9.86
N VAL A 330 10.44 19.13 9.26
CA VAL A 330 9.61 20.33 9.50
C VAL A 330 8.16 20.10 9.08
N LEU A 331 7.92 19.56 7.88
CA LEU A 331 6.56 19.26 7.41
C LEU A 331 5.86 18.21 8.28
N TYR A 332 6.57 17.16 8.67
CA TYR A 332 6.03 16.09 9.51
C TYR A 332 5.67 16.62 10.91
N HIS A 333 6.55 17.41 11.52
CA HIS A 333 6.31 17.97 12.84
C HIS A 333 5.19 19.01 12.82
N ALA A 334 5.16 19.88 11.80
CA ALA A 334 4.07 20.82 11.61
C ALA A 334 2.71 20.12 11.49
N ASN A 335 2.65 19.01 10.74
CA ASN A 335 1.43 18.21 10.64
C ASN A 335 1.06 17.56 12.00
N HIS A 336 2.03 17.04 12.75
CA HIS A 336 1.81 16.48 14.08
C HIS A 336 1.28 17.53 15.07
N MET A 337 1.77 18.76 14.97
CA MET A 337 1.29 19.92 15.74
C MET A 337 -0.05 20.50 15.23
N GLY A 338 -0.61 19.94 14.14
CA GLY A 338 -1.84 20.45 13.53
C GLY A 338 -1.69 21.81 12.84
N LEU A 339 -0.46 22.23 12.51
CA LEU A 339 -0.21 23.49 11.81
C LEU A 339 -0.63 23.36 10.35
N VAL A 340 -1.56 24.20 9.92
CA VAL A 340 -2.06 24.22 8.55
C VAL A 340 -1.24 25.22 7.73
N HIS A 341 -0.67 24.76 6.63
CA HIS A 341 0.00 25.65 5.68
C HIS A 341 -1.03 26.64 5.11
N GLY A 342 -0.71 27.93 5.00
CA GLY A 342 -1.67 28.96 4.55
C GLY A 342 -2.39 28.63 3.23
N PHE A 343 -1.74 27.87 2.35
CA PHE A 343 -2.30 27.29 1.13
C PHE A 343 -3.51 26.35 1.36
N MET A 344 -3.57 25.66 2.50
CA MET A 344 -4.59 24.66 2.87
C MET A 344 -5.62 25.19 3.86
N ARG A 345 -5.65 26.49 4.19
CA ARG A 345 -6.69 27.05 5.06
C ARG A 345 -8.08 26.86 4.42
N ALA A 346 -9.08 26.46 5.22
CA ALA A 346 -10.44 26.23 4.76
C ALA A 346 -11.02 27.48 4.07
N PHE A 347 -11.85 27.29 3.05
CA PHE A 347 -12.57 28.38 2.40
C PHE A 347 -13.76 28.80 3.26
N SER A 348 -13.93 30.11 3.45
CA SER A 348 -15.12 30.64 4.12
C SER A 348 -16.28 30.81 3.14
N ALA A 349 -17.51 30.91 3.65
CA ALA A 349 -18.69 31.18 2.81
C ALA A 349 -18.55 32.50 2.03
N ASP A 350 -17.88 33.50 2.61
CA ASP A 350 -17.59 34.77 1.94
C ASP A 350 -16.59 34.60 0.80
N GLU A 351 -15.58 33.75 0.95
CA GLU A 351 -14.64 33.44 -0.12
C GLU A 351 -15.33 32.70 -1.27
N ASP A 352 -16.24 31.76 -0.97
CA ASP A 352 -17.03 31.07 -1.99
C ASP A 352 -17.93 32.04 -2.76
N ARG A 353 -18.58 32.96 -2.04
CA ARG A 353 -19.41 34.01 -2.64
C ARG A 353 -18.58 34.97 -3.48
N ALA A 354 -17.42 35.39 -2.99
CA ALA A 354 -16.49 36.24 -3.74
C ALA A 354 -15.99 35.56 -5.03
N ILE A 355 -15.72 34.24 -5.00
CA ILE A 355 -15.35 33.46 -6.18
C ILE A 355 -16.50 33.37 -7.20
N ARG A 356 -17.73 33.13 -6.73
CA ARG A 356 -18.93 33.11 -7.58
C ARG A 356 -19.17 34.46 -8.24
N ASN A 357 -19.14 35.55 -7.47
CA ASN A 357 -19.33 36.90 -7.97
C ASN A 357 -18.23 37.26 -8.98
N ALA A 358 -16.97 36.99 -8.65
CA ALA A 358 -15.87 37.21 -9.57
C ALA A 358 -16.07 36.47 -10.89
N TRP A 359 -16.55 35.22 -10.86
CA TRP A 359 -16.85 34.45 -12.05
C TRP A 359 -17.97 35.10 -12.89
N THR A 360 -19.08 35.47 -12.28
CA THR A 360 -20.26 36.10 -12.94
C THR A 360 -19.92 37.45 -13.57
N TYR A 361 -19.25 38.34 -12.82
CA TYR A 361 -18.98 39.73 -13.22
C TYR A 361 -17.62 39.91 -13.92
N GLY A 362 -16.94 38.83 -14.31
CA GLY A 362 -15.77 38.91 -15.18
C GLY A 362 -14.44 39.28 -14.51
N VAL A 363 -14.32 39.26 -13.19
CA VAL A 363 -13.05 39.56 -12.48
C VAL A 363 -12.00 38.47 -12.74
N SER A 364 -10.72 38.84 -12.91
CA SER A 364 -9.69 37.83 -13.23
C SER A 364 -9.34 36.96 -12.02
N MET A 365 -9.02 35.68 -12.25
CA MET A 365 -8.64 34.75 -11.18
C MET A 365 -7.44 35.23 -10.37
N VAL A 366 -6.53 35.98 -10.98
CA VAL A 366 -5.35 36.51 -10.29
C VAL A 366 -5.73 37.68 -9.38
N ASP A 367 -6.69 38.51 -9.78
CA ASP A 367 -7.18 39.61 -8.93
C ASP A 367 -7.96 39.04 -7.74
N VAL A 368 -8.72 37.96 -7.94
CA VAL A 368 -9.37 37.21 -6.85
C VAL A 368 -8.33 36.59 -5.92
N ALA A 369 -7.29 35.97 -6.46
CA ALA A 369 -6.21 35.38 -5.68
C ALA A 369 -5.50 36.43 -4.81
N GLN A 370 -5.26 37.62 -5.36
CA GLN A 370 -4.71 38.76 -4.62
C GLN A 370 -5.69 39.25 -3.54
N ALA A 371 -6.98 39.42 -3.87
CA ALA A 371 -8.01 39.88 -2.94
C ALA A 371 -8.22 38.93 -1.74
N LEU A 372 -8.06 37.63 -1.97
CA LEU A 372 -8.20 36.58 -0.95
C LEU A 372 -6.88 36.19 -0.29
N ALA A 373 -5.76 36.82 -0.68
CA ALA A 373 -4.40 36.45 -0.25
C ALA A 373 -4.15 34.93 -0.35
N ARG A 374 -4.51 34.33 -1.50
CA ARG A 374 -4.34 32.90 -1.80
C ARG A 374 -3.59 32.72 -3.11
N ASP A 375 -2.98 31.56 -3.27
CA ASP A 375 -2.36 31.19 -4.53
C ASP A 375 -3.42 30.97 -5.65
N PRO A 376 -3.20 31.48 -6.87
CA PRO A 376 -4.15 31.35 -7.98
C PRO A 376 -4.52 29.90 -8.32
N ALA A 377 -3.61 28.94 -8.14
CA ALA A 377 -3.90 27.52 -8.41
C ALA A 377 -4.87 26.92 -7.38
N VAL A 378 -4.86 27.40 -6.13
CA VAL A 378 -5.83 27.00 -5.10
C VAL A 378 -7.21 27.51 -5.47
N ILE A 379 -7.30 28.79 -5.84
CA ILE A 379 -8.55 29.41 -6.29
C ILE A 379 -9.11 28.63 -7.49
N GLY A 380 -8.29 28.33 -8.50
CA GLY A 380 -8.73 27.58 -9.68
C GLY A 380 -9.28 26.18 -9.34
N LYS A 381 -8.61 25.43 -8.46
CA LYS A 381 -9.08 24.10 -8.00
C LYS A 381 -10.37 24.20 -7.16
N HIS A 382 -10.50 25.24 -6.35
CA HIS A 382 -11.68 25.43 -5.51
C HIS A 382 -12.88 25.92 -6.33
N ALA A 383 -12.68 26.90 -7.21
CA ALA A 383 -13.68 27.40 -8.14
C ALA A 383 -14.21 26.29 -9.07
N THR A 384 -13.36 25.36 -9.49
CA THR A 384 -13.80 24.16 -10.26
C THR A 384 -14.79 23.29 -9.46
N ARG A 385 -14.62 23.16 -8.14
CA ARG A 385 -15.56 22.44 -7.26
C ARG A 385 -16.87 23.20 -7.06
N LEU A 386 -16.82 24.53 -7.08
CA LEU A 386 -18.01 25.41 -7.04
C LEU A 386 -18.73 25.51 -8.40
N GLY A 387 -18.21 24.90 -9.47
CA GLY A 387 -18.74 25.02 -10.84
C GLY A 387 -18.30 26.29 -11.59
N CYS A 388 -17.48 27.15 -10.99
CA CYS A 388 -17.07 28.45 -11.51
C CYS A 388 -15.69 28.39 -12.20
N ARG A 389 -15.56 27.67 -13.32
CA ARG A 389 -14.28 27.57 -14.05
C ARG A 389 -13.94 28.92 -14.73
N PHE A 390 -12.82 29.55 -14.34
CA PHE A 390 -12.45 30.89 -14.86
C PHE A 390 -12.03 30.92 -16.34
N ASN A 391 -11.62 29.77 -16.89
CA ASN A 391 -11.28 29.59 -18.30
C ASN A 391 -12.46 29.03 -19.13
N ASP A 392 -13.65 28.89 -18.53
CA ASP A 392 -14.80 28.33 -19.22
C ASP A 392 -15.28 29.27 -20.35
N PRO A 393 -15.44 28.77 -21.59
CA PRO A 393 -16.03 29.53 -22.67
C PRO A 393 -17.43 30.07 -22.35
N ALA A 394 -18.20 29.35 -21.54
CA ALA A 394 -19.58 29.67 -21.14
C ALA A 394 -19.68 30.67 -19.97
N ARG A 395 -18.56 31.25 -19.54
CA ARG A 395 -18.54 32.27 -18.49
C ARG A 395 -19.38 33.51 -18.90
N PRO A 396 -20.31 34.02 -18.04
CA PRO A 396 -21.25 35.08 -18.40
C PRO A 396 -20.59 36.37 -18.88
N THR A 397 -19.54 36.80 -18.18
CA THR A 397 -18.81 38.03 -18.52
C THR A 397 -17.33 37.73 -18.54
N ARG A 398 -16.63 38.19 -19.58
CA ARG A 398 -15.16 38.21 -19.60
C ARG A 398 -14.70 39.60 -19.21
N GLY A 399 -13.77 39.68 -18.27
CA GLY A 399 -13.25 40.96 -17.79
C GLY A 399 -12.62 41.80 -18.91
N PRO A 400 -12.53 43.13 -18.70
CA PRO A 400 -11.96 44.05 -19.68
C PRO A 400 -10.53 43.64 -20.07
N LYS A 401 -10.14 43.85 -21.33
CA LYS A 401 -8.77 43.59 -21.82
C LYS A 401 -7.79 44.76 -21.55
N THR A 402 -8.07 45.58 -20.54
CA THR A 402 -7.22 46.74 -20.18
C THR A 402 -5.96 46.31 -19.42
N ARG A 403 -4.88 47.10 -19.50
CA ARG A 403 -3.64 46.83 -18.74
C ARG A 403 -3.91 46.85 -17.23
N ARG A 404 -3.40 45.85 -16.51
CA ARG A 404 -3.62 45.66 -15.06
C ARG A 404 -3.24 46.86 -14.19
N ALA A 405 -2.21 47.62 -14.59
CA ALA A 405 -1.70 48.76 -13.84
C ALA A 405 -2.73 49.90 -13.64
N ASN A 406 -3.78 49.97 -14.46
CA ASN A 406 -4.78 51.04 -14.43
C ASN A 406 -6.10 50.60 -13.77
N ARG A 407 -6.14 49.45 -13.08
CA ARG A 407 -7.36 48.94 -12.45
C ARG A 407 -7.39 49.28 -10.97
N PRO A 408 -8.57 49.64 -10.42
CA PRO A 408 -8.73 49.75 -8.97
C PRO A 408 -8.44 48.38 -8.32
N PRO A 409 -7.75 48.36 -7.16
CA PRO A 409 -7.40 47.12 -6.49
C PRO A 409 -8.66 46.38 -6.05
N VAL A 410 -8.78 45.13 -6.48
CA VAL A 410 -9.89 44.25 -6.09
C VAL A 410 -9.66 43.79 -4.65
N THR A 411 -10.63 44.04 -3.78
CA THR A 411 -10.65 43.59 -2.38
C THR A 411 -11.79 42.60 -2.15
N LEU A 412 -11.72 41.79 -1.09
CA LEU A 412 -12.82 40.89 -0.70
C LEU A 412 -14.14 41.64 -0.57
N HIS A 413 -14.14 42.81 0.08
CA HIS A 413 -15.33 43.66 0.22
C HIS A 413 -15.92 44.05 -1.15
N SER A 414 -15.07 44.48 -2.10
CA SER A 414 -15.53 44.85 -3.44
C SER A 414 -16.12 43.66 -4.20
N LEU A 415 -15.61 42.44 -4.01
CA LEU A 415 -16.13 41.23 -4.65
C LEU A 415 -17.49 40.81 -4.08
N LEU A 416 -17.68 40.97 -2.77
CA LEU A 416 -18.95 40.69 -2.11
C LEU A 416 -20.05 41.68 -2.51
N ALA A 417 -19.70 42.95 -2.71
CA ALA A 417 -20.63 44.02 -3.10
C ALA A 417 -21.15 43.90 -4.55
N LEU A 418 -20.55 43.05 -5.38
CA LEU A 418 -21.02 42.82 -6.76
C LEU A 418 -22.42 42.18 -6.82
N ASP A 419 -22.81 41.39 -5.82
CA ASP A 419 -24.09 40.66 -5.75
C ASP A 419 -25.26 41.56 -5.32
N THR A 420 -24.97 42.66 -4.61
CA THR A 420 -25.99 43.61 -4.14
C THR A 420 -26.41 44.62 -5.21
N ALA A 421 -25.76 44.61 -6.37
CA ALA A 421 -26.11 45.44 -7.50
C ALA A 421 -26.91 44.60 -8.50
N VAL A 422 -28.23 44.86 -8.58
CA VAL A 422 -29.17 44.73 -9.74
C VAL A 422 -30.58 44.42 -9.18
N PRO A 423 -31.68 45.07 -9.66
CA PRO A 423 -31.93 45.35 -11.07
C PRO A 423 -32.57 46.71 -11.43
N ALA A 424 -32.01 47.38 -12.43
CA ALA A 424 -32.75 48.19 -13.40
C ALA A 424 -31.79 48.57 -14.53
N GLY A 425 -32.27 48.56 -15.77
CA GLY A 425 -31.52 49.12 -16.89
C GLY A 425 -31.18 50.57 -16.60
N VAL A 426 -29.89 50.85 -16.37
CA VAL A 426 -29.34 52.19 -16.40
C VAL A 426 -27.95 52.05 -17.00
N ASP A 427 -27.80 52.53 -18.22
CA ASP A 427 -26.52 52.90 -18.79
C ASP A 427 -25.76 53.74 -17.76
N LEU A 428 -24.61 53.25 -17.32
CA LEU A 428 -23.60 54.12 -16.72
C LEU A 428 -22.46 54.33 -17.71
N PRO A 429 -22.02 55.58 -17.88
CA PRO A 429 -21.38 56.04 -19.08
C PRO A 429 -19.94 55.53 -19.13
N ILE A 430 -19.57 55.00 -20.29
CA ILE A 430 -18.18 54.92 -20.70
C ILE A 430 -17.75 56.38 -20.93
N ALA A 431 -17.10 56.98 -19.93
CA ALA A 431 -16.37 58.23 -20.10
C ALA A 431 -14.96 57.91 -20.59
N ALA A 432 -14.73 58.28 -21.86
CA ALA A 432 -13.49 58.58 -22.60
C ALA A 432 -12.18 57.88 -22.20
#